data_AF-A0A7M1S148-F1
#
_entry.id   AF-A0A7M1S148-F1
#
_cell.length_a   1.000
_cell.length_b   1.000
_cell.length_c   1.000
_cell.angle_alpha   90.00
_cell.angle_beta   90.00
_cell.angle_gamma   90.00
#
_symmetry.space_group_name_H-M   'P 1'
#
loop_
_entity.id
_entity.type
_entity.pdbx_description
1 polymer ?
#
loop_
_entity_poly.entity_id
_entity_poly.type
_entity_poly.pdbx_seq_one_letter_code
_entity_poly.pdbx_strand_id
1 'polypeptide(L)' 'MNLTEEQLAKIAKKDEYEALKKRLVQKRKEMLEDIEFAENDFDEYLIEQEREKLAKEIKTLAANLREIEEWEALA' A
#
# COMPACT_ATOMS: atom_id res chain seq x y z
N MET A 1 -28.08 3.18 -5.80
CA MET A 1 -27.83 1.87 -5.16
C MET A 1 -27.54 2.18 -3.70
N ASN A 2 -28.06 1.43 -2.73
CA ASN A 2 -27.77 1.74 -1.32
C ASN A 2 -26.49 1.00 -0.91
N LEU A 3 -25.47 1.75 -0.53
CA LEU A 3 -24.22 1.20 0.03
C LEU A 3 -24.48 0.60 1.42
N THR A 4 -23.71 -0.44 1.77
CA THR A 4 -23.75 -1.04 3.10
C THR A 4 -23.01 -0.17 4.13
N GLU A 5 -23.30 -0.36 5.42
CA GLU A 5 -22.56 0.32 6.50
C GLU A 5 -21.06 0.04 6.43
N GLU A 6 -20.65 -1.17 6.03
CA GLU A 6 -19.24 -1.52 5.86
C GLU A 6 -18.59 -0.73 4.71
N GLN A 7 -19.29 -0.57 3.58
CA GLN A 7 -18.80 0.22 2.45
C GLN A 7 -18.66 1.70 2.82
N LEU A 8 -19.65 2.26 3.50
CA LEU A 8 -19.61 3.65 3.98
C LEU A 8 -18.47 3.87 4.99
N ALA A 9 -18.24 2.92 5.89
CA ALA A 9 -17.12 2.98 6.83
C ALA A 9 -15.76 2.92 6.14
N LYS A 10 -15.63 2.18 5.03
CA LYS A 10 -14.41 2.15 4.21
C LYS A 10 -14.21 3.43 3.41
N ILE A 11 -15.29 4.00 2.84
CA ILE A 11 -15.26 5.31 2.18
C ILE A 11 -14.77 6.39 3.15
N ALA A 12 -15.30 6.42 4.38
CA ALA A 12 -14.87 7.37 5.40
C ALA A 12 -13.37 7.28 5.77
N LYS A 13 -12.73 6.13 5.51
CA LYS A 13 -11.30 5.89 5.77
C LYS A 13 -10.42 6.02 4.52
N LYS A 14 -10.98 6.45 3.38
CA LYS A 14 -10.25 6.55 2.10
C LYS A 14 -8.96 7.37 2.25
N ASP A 15 -9.03 8.53 2.88
CA ASP A 15 -7.86 9.40 3.09
C ASP A 15 -6.77 8.73 3.93
N GLU A 16 -7.15 7.95 4.95
CA GLU A 16 -6.20 7.17 5.75
C GLU A 16 -5.51 6.09 4.90
N TYR A 17 -6.26 5.40 4.03
CA TYR A 17 -5.71 4.41 3.11
C TYR A 17 -4.80 5.06 2.06
N GLU A 18 -5.14 6.24 1.54
CA GLU A 18 -4.26 6.98 0.64
C GLU A 18 -2.96 7.41 1.32
N ALA A 19 -3.05 7.92 2.55
CA ALA A 19 -1.90 8.31 3.34
C ALA A 19 -1.00 7.10 3.65
N LEU A 20 -1.59 5.96 4.03
CA LEU A 20 -0.87 4.71 4.25
C LEU A 20 -0.17 4.24 2.98
N LYS A 21 -0.86 4.24 1.82
CA LYS A 21 -0.27 3.86 0.54
C LYS A 21 0.95 4.73 0.20
N LYS A 22 0.84 6.05 0.38
CA LYS A 22 1.97 6.98 0.15
C LYS A 22 3.16 6.65 1.05
N ARG A 23 2.92 6.38 2.34
CA ARG A 23 3.98 5.97 3.29
C ARG A 23 4.65 4.66 2.88
N LEU A 24 3.87 3.65 2.50
CA LEU A 24 4.44 2.35 2.08
C LEU A 24 5.25 2.48 0.79
N VAL A 25 4.79 3.29 -0.17
CA VAL A 25 5.54 3.59 -1.40
C VAL A 25 6.86 4.28 -1.07
N GLN A 26 6.85 5.25 -0.16
CA GLN A 26 8.05 5.96 0.27
C GLN A 26 9.04 5.03 0.97
N LYS A 27 8.57 4.23 1.95
CA LYS A 27 9.39 3.23 2.63
C LYS A 27 10.04 2.26 1.63
N ARG A 28 9.28 1.76 0.66
CA ARG A 28 9.81 0.87 -0.38
C ARG A 28 10.87 1.53 -1.26
N LYS A 29 10.81 2.86 -1.46
CA LYS A 29 11.85 3.61 -2.19
C LYS A 29 13.12 3.77 -1.37
N GLU A 30 13.00 4.13 -0.09
CA GLU A 30 14.13 4.28 0.83
C GLU A 30 14.96 2.99 0.92
N MET A 31 14.31 1.83 0.90
CA MET A 31 14.99 0.53 0.86
C MET A 31 15.80 0.26 -0.43
N LEU A 32 15.83 1.16 -1.42
CA LEU A 32 16.78 1.04 -2.55
C LEU A 32 18.17 1.48 -2.10
N GLU A 33 18.23 2.52 -1.27
CA GLU A 33 19.47 3.00 -0.68
C GLU A 33 20.04 1.92 0.26
N ASP A 34 19.18 1.28 1.07
CA ASP A 34 19.61 0.18 1.94
C ASP A 34 20.26 -0.99 1.17
N ILE A 35 19.76 -1.31 -0.05
CA ILE A 35 20.35 -2.33 -0.92
C ILE A 35 21.74 -1.90 -1.40
N GLU A 36 21.90 -0.63 -1.81
CA GLU A 36 23.17 -0.10 -2.30
C GLU A 36 24.29 -0.20 -1.25
N PHE A 37 23.93 -0.12 0.03
CA PHE A 37 24.86 -0.20 1.17
C PHE A 37 24.85 -1.55 1.89
N ALA A 38 24.20 -2.59 1.34
CA ALA A 38 24.20 -3.91 1.95
C ALA A 38 25.63 -4.49 2.00
N GLU A 39 26.03 -5.00 3.17
CA GLU A 39 27.41 -5.48 3.39
C GLU A 39 27.65 -6.87 2.78
N ASN A 40 26.58 -7.60 2.45
CA ASN A 40 26.63 -8.95 1.90
C ASN A 40 25.31 -9.35 1.20
N ASP A 41 25.37 -10.42 0.40
CA ASP A 41 24.24 -10.97 -0.36
C ASP A 41 23.05 -11.40 0.53
N PHE A 42 23.30 -11.76 1.80
CA PHE A 42 22.23 -12.15 2.71
C PHE A 42 21.40 -10.95 3.16
N ASP A 43 22.05 -9.83 3.48
CA ASP A 43 21.38 -8.58 3.84
C ASP A 43 20.62 -8.01 2.63
N GLU A 44 21.22 -8.03 1.44
CA GLU A 44 20.54 -7.68 0.19
C GLU A 44 19.27 -8.51 0.00
N TYR A 45 19.37 -9.85 0.14
CA TYR A 45 18.23 -10.75 0.02
C TYR A 45 17.11 -10.43 1.04
N LEU A 46 17.45 -10.14 2.29
CA LEU A 46 16.45 -9.77 3.30
C LEU A 46 15.73 -8.47 2.93
N ILE A 47 16.46 -7.46 2.47
CA ILE A 47 15.89 -6.18 2.05
C ILE A 47 14.99 -6.39 0.82
N GLU A 48 15.39 -7.21 -0.16
CA GLU A 48 14.56 -7.56 -1.31
C GLU A 48 13.26 -8.26 -0.91
N GLN A 49 13.31 -9.22 0.02
CA GLN A 49 12.13 -9.91 0.54
C GLN A 49 11.14 -8.93 1.19
N GLU A 50 11.64 -7.97 1.98
CA GLU A 50 10.80 -6.94 2.59
C GLU A 50 10.21 -5.98 1.55
N ARG A 51 10.99 -5.57 0.54
CA ARG A 51 10.49 -4.76 -0.58
C ARG A 51 9.39 -5.47 -1.37
N GLU A 52 9.47 -6.78 -1.53
CA GLU A 52 8.45 -7.58 -2.20
C GLU A 52 7.16 -7.65 -1.36
N LYS A 53 7.27 -7.81 -0.03
CA LYS A 53 6.13 -7.74 0.89
C LYS A 53 5.44 -6.38 0.80
N LEU A 54 6.19 -5.29 0.86
CA LEU A 54 5.65 -3.94 0.70
C LEU A 54 4.97 -3.76 -0.65
N ALA A 55 5.53 -4.30 -1.73
CA ALA A 55 4.90 -4.24 -3.06
C ALA A 55 3.52 -4.93 -3.08
N LYS A 56 3.40 -6.09 -2.43
CA LYS A 56 2.13 -6.82 -2.29
C LYS A 56 1.11 -6.01 -1.49
N GLU A 57 1.52 -5.44 -0.36
CA GLU A 57 0.66 -4.59 0.47
C GLU A 57 0.16 -3.36 -0.29
N ILE A 58 1.06 -2.65 -1.00
CA ILE A 58 0.70 -1.49 -1.83
C ILE A 58 -0.31 -1.88 -2.91
N LYS A 59 -0.13 -3.05 -3.54
CA LYS A 59 -1.04 -3.55 -4.59
C LYS A 59 -2.43 -3.81 -4.03
N THR A 60 -2.52 -4.50 -2.89
CA THR A 60 -3.80 -4.76 -2.20
C THR A 60 -4.48 -3.46 -1.80
N LEU A 61 -3.74 -2.53 -1.20
CA LEU A 61 -4.28 -1.24 -0.79
C LEU A 61 -4.76 -0.40 -1.98
N ALA A 62 -4.06 -0.46 -3.11
CA ALA A 62 -4.48 0.19 -4.34
C ALA A 62 -5.75 -0.43 -4.94
N ALA A 63 -5.94 -1.75 -4.84
CA ALA A 63 -7.18 -2.41 -5.25
C ALA A 63 -8.35 -1.97 -4.36
N ASN A 64 -8.17 -1.97 -3.04
CA ASN A 64 -9.19 -1.51 -2.10
C ASN A 64 -9.59 -0.05 -2.34
N LEU A 65 -8.62 0.83 -2.64
CA LEU A 65 -8.91 2.23 -2.98
C LEU A 65 -9.73 2.37 -4.26
N ARG A 66 -9.48 1.54 -5.29
CA ARG A 66 -10.31 1.53 -6.51
C ARG A 66 -11.73 1.08 -6.23
N GLU A 67 -11.92 0.03 -5.42
CA GLU A 67 -13.26 -0.40 -5.02
C GLU A 67 -14.01 0.71 -4.28
N ILE A 68 -13.32 1.45 -3.41
CA ILE A 68 -13.89 2.62 -2.72
C ILE A 68 -14.28 3.72 -3.71
N GLU A 69 -13.42 4.04 -4.68
CA GLU A 69 -13.71 5.02 -5.74
C GLU A 69 -14.93 4.62 -6.58
N GLU A 70 -15.08 3.32 -6.88
CA GLU A 70 -16.25 2.79 -7.57
C GLU A 70 -17.53 2.95 -6.74
N TRP A 71 -17.47 2.74 -5.42
CA TRP A 71 -18.62 2.95 -4.53
C TRP A 71 -19.00 4.43 -4.43
N GLU A 72 -18.02 5.33 -4.35
CA GLU A 72 -18.26 6.79 -4.33
C GLU A 72 -18.89 7.27 -5.64
N ALA A 73 -18.53 6.69 -6.78
CA ALA A 73 -19.14 7.02 -8.07
C ALA A 73 -20.60 6.55 -8.21
N LEU A 74 -21.03 5.62 -7.36
CA LEU A 74 -22.39 5.06 -7.33
C LEU A 74 -23.30 5.67 -6.26
N ALA A 75 -22.73 6.48 -5.37
CA ALA A 75 -23.42 7.18 -4.28
C ALA A 75 -24.06 8.50 -4.76
#